data_AF-A0A833EN80-F1
#
_entry.id   AF-A0A833EN80-F1
#
_cell.length_a   1.000
_cell.length_b   1.000
_cell.length_c   1.000
_cell.angle_alpha   90.00
_cell.angle_beta   90.00
_cell.angle_gamma   90.00
#
_symmetry.space_group_name_H-M   'P 1'
#
loop_
_entity.id
_entity.type
_entity.pdbx_description
1 polymer ?
#
loop_
_entity_poly.entity_id
_entity_poly.type
_entity_poly.pdbx_seq_one_letter_code
_entity_poly.pdbx_strand_id
1 'polypeptide(L)'
;MKKFAFILTTVFILIYGQSLQVFAAAGLRSEIKTFSKSAETEPGKTLHIEAKNTDITIAGTTQNRIVAQAEIEISDLDDDIRKEFFENTSIQLEPTSDGYTLRVETPNEKLRGTDKGLGRLLRLIFDGSTDISISVSLHVSVPEEYSIVLKNKYGDLKLENVTGDLNIANDVGVSDILNAGGSLILRGSYGEMNVSDFAGTIKLRNRNGDIFAENIAGLSDIATSYKNARVHNVQGDLLVDAPNSHVKVTKVAGNCEVTSSYKELEISNIQGELNVRGPNCRLFVNDVGKKTTLENSYKPIRVENIGGELEIRASNSEILAQKIQGNTSIRSSYKMIEIHGIQGDLLVDGSNCEMQIADVAGNVELISSYKPLMISDVKGGLDIRGSNNEITARNIGADAIIRSSYKTIDLTKMNGRVEIDGNNCPVLIDGATGDVQVRSSYKLIQLFRTSGSIIVHGSSSRIEISQMDALPASGRIEIETSYKPILLELPHNADASINARTTYGKIKSDHPVRILDNDGNEITIKLGNGTIPVSLVSNNDIVIN
;
A
#
# COMPACT_ATOMS: atom_id res chain seq x y z
N MET A 1 -53.18 -15.44 -2.03
CA MET A 1 -52.17 -14.82 -1.13
C MET A 1 -51.87 -15.82 -0.01
N LYS A 2 -50.92 -16.75 -0.23
CA LYS A 2 -49.53 -16.75 0.31
C LYS A 2 -49.43 -16.64 1.84
N LYS A 3 -49.24 -17.78 2.51
CA LYS A 3 -47.99 -18.22 3.17
C LYS A 3 -48.33 -19.34 4.17
N PHE A 4 -47.73 -20.52 4.00
CA PHE A 4 -47.41 -21.41 5.11
C PHE A 4 -46.10 -22.13 4.79
N ALA A 5 -45.17 -22.03 5.73
CA ALA A 5 -43.95 -22.82 5.78
C ALA A 5 -44.31 -24.26 6.14
N PHE A 6 -43.64 -25.24 5.54
CA PHE A 6 -43.58 -26.59 6.07
C PHE A 6 -42.13 -27.05 6.07
N ILE A 7 -41.64 -27.24 7.29
CA ILE A 7 -40.48 -28.04 7.66
C ILE A 7 -40.80 -29.48 7.23
N LEU A 8 -39.97 -30.07 6.37
CA LEU A 8 -40.04 -31.50 6.10
C LEU A 8 -38.77 -32.17 6.62
N THR A 9 -38.89 -32.69 7.83
CA THR A 9 -37.98 -33.65 8.44
C THR A 9 -38.16 -34.98 7.70
N THR A 10 -37.24 -35.33 6.80
CA THR A 10 -37.30 -36.63 6.12
C THR A 10 -36.44 -37.63 6.87
N VAL A 11 -37.13 -38.51 7.60
CA VAL A 11 -36.60 -39.74 8.19
C VAL A 11 -36.13 -40.67 7.05
N PHE A 12 -34.86 -41.06 7.06
CA PHE A 12 -34.33 -42.06 6.13
C PHE A 12 -34.84 -43.46 6.52
N ILE A 13 -35.79 -43.97 5.75
CA ILE A 13 -36.13 -45.39 5.74
C ILE A 13 -35.25 -46.07 4.69
N LEU A 14 -34.49 -47.08 5.12
CA LEU A 14 -33.74 -47.99 4.26
C LEU A 14 -34.68 -48.65 3.25
N ILE A 15 -34.52 -48.33 1.98
CA ILE A 15 -35.07 -49.10 0.86
C ILE A 15 -33.92 -49.42 -0.09
N TYR A 16 -33.56 -50.70 -0.16
CA TYR A 16 -32.80 -51.23 -1.29
C TYR A 16 -33.72 -51.19 -2.52
N GLY A 17 -33.52 -50.21 -3.38
CA GLY A 17 -34.19 -50.10 -4.66
C GLY A 17 -33.34 -49.27 -5.60
N GLN A 18 -32.79 -49.90 -6.64
CA GLN A 18 -32.24 -49.16 -7.77
C GLN A 18 -33.41 -48.40 -8.42
N SER A 19 -33.49 -47.10 -8.20
CA SER A 19 -34.47 -46.25 -8.89
C SER A 19 -33.87 -45.75 -10.19
N LEU A 20 -34.32 -46.33 -11.31
CA LEU A 20 -34.11 -45.78 -12.64
C LEU A 20 -35.14 -44.66 -12.84
N GLN A 21 -34.70 -43.42 -13.03
CA GLN A 21 -35.56 -42.35 -13.54
C GLN A 21 -35.13 -42.01 -14.96
N VAL A 22 -36.02 -42.26 -15.92
CA VAL A 22 -35.82 -41.89 -17.34
C VAL A 22 -36.70 -40.68 -17.62
N PHE A 23 -36.11 -39.51 -17.84
CA PHE A 23 -36.81 -38.35 -18.38
C PHE A 23 -36.69 -38.37 -19.91
N ALA A 24 -37.81 -38.65 -20.60
CA ALA A 24 -37.87 -38.54 -22.05
C ALA A 24 -38.22 -37.10 -22.46
N ALA A 25 -37.21 -36.27 -22.70
CA ALA A 25 -37.34 -35.06 -23.53
C ALA A 25 -36.63 -35.32 -24.86
N ALA A 26 -37.34 -35.15 -25.97
CA ALA A 26 -36.84 -35.44 -27.30
C ALA A 26 -35.60 -34.58 -27.63
N GLY A 27 -34.43 -35.21 -27.77
CA GLY A 27 -33.24 -34.57 -28.34
C GLY A 27 -31.89 -35.13 -27.90
N LEU A 28 -31.75 -35.63 -26.66
CA LEU A 28 -30.50 -36.16 -26.11
C LEU A 28 -30.85 -37.40 -25.25
N ARG A 29 -30.22 -38.55 -25.49
CA ARG A 29 -30.39 -39.75 -24.64
C ARG A 29 -29.30 -39.73 -23.58
N SER A 30 -29.64 -39.32 -22.36
CA SER A 30 -28.77 -39.46 -21.19
C SER A 30 -29.27 -40.55 -20.24
N GLU A 31 -28.33 -41.25 -19.60
CA GLU A 31 -28.61 -42.23 -18.55
C GLU A 31 -27.71 -41.95 -17.36
N ILE A 32 -28.30 -41.94 -16.16
CA ILE A 32 -27.62 -41.69 -14.90
C ILE A 32 -27.58 -42.98 -14.09
N LYS A 33 -26.41 -43.34 -13.58
CA LYS A 33 -26.25 -44.47 -12.64
C LYS A 33 -25.51 -44.03 -11.38
N THR A 34 -26.06 -44.43 -10.23
CA THR A 34 -25.52 -44.13 -8.91
C THR A 34 -24.79 -45.34 -8.33
N PHE A 35 -23.61 -45.10 -7.77
CA PHE A 35 -22.79 -46.07 -7.05
C PHE A 35 -22.56 -45.57 -5.64
N SER A 36 -22.64 -46.44 -4.63
CA SER A 36 -22.45 -46.02 -3.24
C SER A 36 -21.61 -47.01 -2.43
N LYS A 37 -20.78 -46.47 -1.53
CA LYS A 37 -20.01 -47.21 -0.53
C LYS A 37 -20.08 -46.48 0.81
N SER A 38 -19.99 -47.25 1.89
CA SER A 38 -19.88 -46.72 3.24
C SER A 38 -18.98 -47.58 4.10
N ALA A 39 -18.40 -46.97 5.13
CA ALA A 39 -17.61 -47.63 6.16
C ALA A 39 -17.78 -46.90 7.49
N GLU A 40 -17.92 -47.66 8.58
CA GLU A 40 -17.82 -47.12 9.95
C GLU A 40 -16.38 -46.74 10.26
N THR A 41 -16.18 -45.70 11.06
CA THR A 41 -14.83 -45.18 11.33
C THR A 41 -14.75 -44.32 12.60
N GLU A 42 -13.54 -44.01 13.05
CA GLU A 42 -13.29 -43.06 14.15
C GLU A 42 -13.03 -41.64 13.60
N PRO A 43 -13.46 -40.56 14.29
CA PRO A 43 -13.05 -39.19 13.98
C PRO A 43 -11.51 -39.00 13.99
N GLY A 44 -11.02 -37.93 13.36
CA GLY A 44 -9.59 -37.57 13.38
C GLY A 44 -8.68 -38.40 12.45
N LYS A 45 -9.25 -39.22 11.57
CA LYS A 45 -8.50 -40.00 10.55
C LYS A 45 -8.45 -39.24 9.22
N THR A 46 -7.76 -39.80 8.24
CA THR A 46 -7.59 -39.21 6.90
C THR A 46 -8.43 -39.92 5.84
N LEU A 47 -9.08 -39.16 4.97
CA LEU A 47 -9.63 -39.67 3.71
C LEU A 47 -8.77 -39.21 2.53
N HIS A 48 -8.21 -40.17 1.80
CA HIS A 48 -7.47 -39.94 0.57
C HIS A 48 -8.41 -40.12 -0.62
N ILE A 49 -8.58 -39.09 -1.45
CA ILE A 49 -9.46 -39.11 -2.62
C ILE A 49 -8.62 -38.85 -3.87
N GLU A 50 -8.65 -39.80 -4.80
CA GLU A 50 -8.05 -39.66 -6.12
C GLU A 50 -9.17 -39.66 -7.16
N ALA A 51 -9.42 -38.49 -7.74
CA ALA A 51 -10.46 -38.28 -8.74
C ALA A 51 -9.88 -37.64 -10.01
N LYS A 52 -10.55 -37.88 -11.14
CA LYS A 52 -10.20 -37.30 -12.44
C LYS A 52 -11.49 -36.93 -13.14
N ASN A 53 -11.65 -35.65 -13.49
CA ASN A 53 -12.85 -35.14 -14.18
C ASN A 53 -14.12 -35.38 -13.35
N THR A 54 -14.15 -34.88 -12.13
CA THR A 54 -15.23 -35.14 -11.18
C THR A 54 -15.59 -33.87 -10.43
N ASP A 55 -16.89 -33.57 -10.37
CA ASP A 55 -17.43 -32.58 -9.45
C ASP A 55 -17.57 -33.22 -8.08
N ILE A 56 -16.96 -32.65 -7.05
CA ILE A 56 -16.80 -33.27 -5.74
C ILE A 56 -17.47 -32.40 -4.69
N THR A 57 -18.39 -32.99 -3.93
CA THR A 57 -18.94 -32.38 -2.72
C THR A 57 -18.52 -33.20 -1.51
N ILE A 58 -17.83 -32.59 -0.55
CA ILE A 58 -17.43 -33.19 0.73
C ILE A 58 -18.13 -32.44 1.86
N ALA A 59 -18.84 -33.16 2.73
CA ALA A 59 -19.50 -32.58 3.89
C ALA A 59 -19.06 -33.31 5.17
N GLY A 60 -18.59 -32.56 6.15
CA GLY A 60 -18.42 -33.04 7.51
C GLY A 60 -19.78 -33.24 8.20
N THR A 61 -19.88 -34.30 9.00
CA THR A 61 -21.08 -34.70 9.72
C THR A 61 -20.73 -35.17 11.13
N THR A 62 -21.72 -35.19 12.02
CA THR A 62 -21.58 -35.72 13.38
C THR A 62 -21.59 -37.25 13.43
N GLN A 63 -21.70 -37.94 12.29
CA GLN A 63 -21.76 -39.39 12.22
C GLN A 63 -20.35 -39.97 12.05
N ASN A 64 -20.05 -41.02 12.80
CA ASN A 64 -18.78 -41.75 12.77
C ASN A 64 -18.71 -42.74 11.61
N ARG A 65 -19.05 -42.29 10.40
CA ARG A 65 -19.04 -43.10 9.18
C ARG A 65 -18.68 -42.26 7.97
N ILE A 66 -18.08 -42.91 6.99
CA ILE A 66 -17.88 -42.36 5.65
C ILE A 66 -19.01 -42.87 4.77
N VAL A 67 -19.65 -41.99 4.01
CA VAL A 67 -20.61 -42.34 2.95
C VAL A 67 -20.16 -41.67 1.67
N ALA A 68 -19.87 -42.45 0.64
CA ALA A 68 -19.50 -41.95 -0.68
C ALA A 68 -20.56 -42.40 -1.71
N GLN A 69 -21.02 -41.46 -2.52
CA GLN A 69 -21.98 -41.65 -3.60
C GLN A 69 -21.44 -41.02 -4.88
N ALA A 70 -21.20 -41.83 -5.91
CA ALA A 70 -20.82 -41.37 -7.24
C ALA A 70 -22.02 -41.48 -8.18
N GLU A 71 -22.38 -40.39 -8.84
CA GLU A 71 -23.38 -40.32 -9.91
C GLU A 71 -22.67 -40.10 -11.23
N ILE A 72 -22.94 -40.99 -12.19
CA ILE A 72 -22.30 -40.95 -13.50
C ILE A 72 -23.39 -40.84 -14.55
N GLU A 73 -23.35 -39.74 -15.29
CA GLU A 73 -24.22 -39.50 -16.43
C GLU A 73 -23.43 -39.69 -17.72
N ILE A 74 -24.04 -40.43 -18.66
CA ILE A 74 -23.48 -40.64 -19.99
C ILE A 74 -24.54 -40.22 -21.00
N SER A 75 -24.21 -39.26 -21.85
CA SER A 75 -25.08 -38.82 -22.95
C SER A 75 -24.57 -39.29 -24.30
N ASP A 76 -25.51 -39.59 -25.20
CA ASP A 76 -25.26 -39.82 -26.63
C ASP A 76 -24.33 -41.00 -26.94
N LEU A 77 -24.34 -42.02 -26.07
CA LEU A 77 -23.72 -43.32 -26.31
C LEU A 77 -24.72 -44.35 -26.84
N ASP A 78 -24.23 -45.34 -27.59
CA ASP A 78 -24.98 -46.56 -27.90
C ASP A 78 -25.30 -47.35 -26.62
N ASP A 79 -26.50 -47.98 -26.57
CA ASP A 79 -27.01 -48.62 -25.36
C ASP A 79 -26.14 -49.80 -24.89
N ASP A 80 -25.55 -50.58 -25.82
CA ASP A 80 -24.68 -51.73 -25.46
C ASP A 80 -23.36 -51.25 -24.84
N ILE A 81 -22.78 -50.21 -25.42
CA ILE A 81 -21.54 -49.59 -24.97
C ILE A 81 -21.76 -48.89 -23.62
N ARG A 82 -22.91 -48.25 -23.43
CA ARG A 82 -23.26 -47.60 -22.15
C ARG A 82 -23.38 -48.62 -21.04
N LYS A 83 -24.02 -49.76 -21.31
CA LYS A 83 -24.13 -50.87 -20.38
C LYS A 83 -22.75 -51.43 -20.01
N GLU A 84 -21.89 -51.68 -20.98
CA GLU A 84 -20.52 -52.16 -20.75
C GLU A 84 -19.69 -51.13 -19.94
N PHE A 85 -19.89 -49.83 -20.18
CA PHE A 85 -19.25 -48.78 -19.38
C PHE A 85 -19.66 -48.86 -17.91
N PHE A 86 -20.96 -48.94 -17.64
CA PHE A 86 -21.50 -49.01 -16.29
C PHE A 86 -21.19 -50.33 -15.55
N GLU A 87 -20.96 -51.42 -16.27
CA GLU A 87 -20.49 -52.70 -15.70
C GLU A 87 -19.02 -52.64 -15.28
N ASN A 88 -18.21 -51.85 -16.00
CA ASN A 88 -16.79 -51.67 -15.72
C ASN A 88 -16.48 -50.45 -14.84
N THR A 89 -17.51 -49.79 -14.30
CA THR A 89 -17.37 -48.67 -13.37
C THR A 89 -17.59 -49.15 -11.93
N SER A 90 -16.70 -48.77 -11.02
CA SER A 90 -16.82 -49.14 -9.61
C SER A 90 -16.31 -48.04 -8.68
N ILE A 91 -16.89 -48.00 -7.48
CA ILE A 91 -16.41 -47.15 -6.37
C ILE A 91 -15.79 -48.04 -5.30
N GLN A 92 -14.56 -47.71 -4.91
CA GLN A 92 -13.77 -48.45 -3.93
C GLN A 92 -13.51 -47.55 -2.72
N LEU A 93 -13.69 -48.12 -1.53
CA LEU A 93 -13.37 -47.48 -0.26
C LEU A 93 -12.52 -48.46 0.55
N GLU A 94 -11.20 -48.29 0.49
CA GLU A 94 -10.21 -49.22 1.03
C GLU A 94 -9.60 -48.67 2.33
N PRO A 95 -9.51 -49.45 3.41
CA PRO A 95 -8.88 -49.00 4.64
C PRO A 95 -7.36 -48.85 4.46
N THR A 96 -6.80 -47.82 5.08
CA THR A 96 -5.35 -47.57 5.18
C THR A 96 -4.93 -47.53 6.64
N SER A 97 -3.62 -47.40 6.91
CA SER A 97 -3.09 -47.29 8.27
C SER A 97 -3.59 -46.04 9.03
N ASP A 98 -3.96 -44.99 8.30
CA ASP A 98 -4.34 -43.66 8.80
C ASP A 98 -5.81 -43.29 8.51
N GLY A 99 -6.58 -44.17 7.87
CA GLY A 99 -7.98 -43.93 7.54
C GLY A 99 -8.44 -44.73 6.32
N TYR A 100 -8.83 -44.06 5.24
CA TYR A 100 -9.38 -44.69 4.03
C TYR A 100 -8.90 -44.04 2.73
N THR A 101 -8.87 -44.82 1.65
CA THR A 101 -8.71 -44.34 0.27
C THR A 101 -10.01 -44.54 -0.50
N LEU A 102 -10.52 -43.49 -1.12
CA LEU A 102 -11.69 -43.48 -1.99
C LEU A 102 -11.28 -43.30 -3.45
N ARG A 103 -11.68 -44.25 -4.30
CA ARG A 103 -11.42 -44.23 -5.74
C ARG A 103 -12.69 -44.51 -6.54
N VAL A 104 -12.90 -43.73 -7.58
CA VAL A 104 -13.91 -43.98 -8.61
C VAL A 104 -13.19 -44.48 -9.86
N GLU A 105 -13.24 -45.78 -10.11
CA GLU A 105 -12.64 -46.39 -11.30
C GLU A 105 -13.63 -46.34 -12.45
N THR A 106 -13.28 -45.62 -13.52
CA THR A 106 -13.99 -45.66 -14.80
C THR A 106 -13.25 -46.54 -15.81
N PRO A 107 -13.93 -47.10 -16.83
CA PRO A 107 -13.37 -48.10 -17.75
C PRO A 107 -12.14 -47.61 -18.53
N ASN A 108 -11.99 -46.29 -18.70
CA ASN A 108 -10.86 -45.68 -19.39
C ASN A 108 -9.50 -46.04 -18.77
N GLU A 109 -9.44 -46.29 -17.47
CA GLU A 109 -8.17 -46.63 -16.79
C GLU A 109 -7.72 -48.08 -17.07
N LYS A 110 -8.67 -49.00 -17.28
CA LYS A 110 -8.40 -50.43 -17.52
C LYS A 110 -8.17 -50.77 -19.00
N LEU A 111 -8.65 -49.94 -19.92
CA LEU A 111 -8.68 -50.23 -21.37
C LEU A 111 -7.66 -49.44 -22.20
N ARG A 112 -6.68 -48.78 -21.56
CA ARG A 112 -5.55 -48.14 -22.26
C ARG A 112 -4.77 -49.16 -23.11
N GLY A 113 -4.99 -49.15 -24.42
CA GLY A 113 -4.20 -49.92 -25.41
C GLY A 113 -4.97 -50.91 -26.28
N THR A 114 -6.31 -51.01 -26.16
CA THR A 114 -7.11 -51.93 -26.99
C THR A 114 -7.80 -51.21 -28.16
N ASP A 115 -7.45 -51.55 -29.41
CA ASP A 115 -8.02 -50.95 -30.64
C ASP A 115 -9.36 -51.57 -31.09
N LYS A 116 -10.12 -52.20 -30.18
CA LYS A 116 -11.43 -52.82 -30.47
C LYS A 116 -12.46 -52.48 -29.39
N GLY A 117 -13.75 -52.46 -29.77
CA GLY A 117 -14.89 -52.30 -28.84
C GLY A 117 -14.87 -51.00 -28.04
N LEU A 118 -15.25 -51.08 -26.76
CA LEU A 118 -15.27 -49.98 -25.80
C LEU A 118 -13.93 -49.22 -25.73
N GLY A 119 -12.79 -49.90 -25.88
CA GLY A 119 -11.46 -49.27 -25.85
C GLY A 119 -11.20 -48.31 -27.02
N ARG A 120 -11.65 -48.66 -28.24
CA ARG A 120 -11.57 -47.75 -29.40
C ARG A 120 -12.52 -46.56 -29.24
N LEU A 121 -13.70 -46.78 -28.68
CA LEU A 121 -14.66 -45.68 -28.45
C LEU A 121 -14.17 -44.73 -27.36
N LEU A 122 -13.68 -45.24 -26.22
CA LEU A 122 -13.09 -44.42 -25.15
C LEU A 122 -11.94 -43.58 -25.70
N ARG A 123 -11.07 -44.15 -26.54
CA ARG A 123 -10.02 -43.37 -27.22
C ARG A 123 -10.60 -42.23 -28.07
N LEU A 124 -11.64 -42.48 -28.86
CA LEU A 124 -12.31 -41.44 -29.67
C LEU A 124 -12.99 -40.36 -28.82
N ILE A 125 -13.54 -40.73 -27.65
CA ILE A 125 -14.15 -39.82 -26.67
C ILE A 125 -13.07 -38.91 -26.06
N PHE A 126 -11.96 -39.49 -25.58
CA PHE A 126 -10.90 -38.73 -24.91
C PHE A 126 -9.94 -38.00 -25.87
N ASP A 127 -9.92 -38.36 -27.16
CA ASP A 127 -9.22 -37.63 -28.24
C ASP A 127 -10.10 -36.51 -28.85
N GLY A 128 -11.32 -36.28 -28.34
CA GLY A 128 -12.21 -35.17 -28.75
C GLY A 128 -12.86 -35.34 -30.14
N SER A 129 -13.03 -36.59 -30.59
CA SER A 129 -13.50 -36.93 -31.94
C SER A 129 -15.00 -37.29 -32.01
N THR A 130 -15.75 -37.10 -30.92
CA THR A 130 -17.16 -37.52 -30.78
C THR A 130 -17.95 -36.56 -29.90
N ASP A 131 -19.27 -36.45 -30.11
CA ASP A 131 -20.21 -35.62 -29.32
C ASP A 131 -20.63 -36.25 -27.97
N ILE A 132 -19.88 -37.22 -27.48
CA ILE A 132 -20.19 -37.97 -26.25
C ILE A 132 -19.78 -37.16 -25.02
N SER A 133 -20.69 -37.01 -24.06
CA SER A 133 -20.40 -36.39 -22.76
C SER A 133 -20.53 -37.41 -21.63
N ILE A 134 -19.54 -37.41 -20.73
CA ILE A 134 -19.54 -38.19 -19.49
C ILE A 134 -19.32 -37.20 -18.35
N SER A 135 -20.26 -37.14 -17.41
CA SER A 135 -20.13 -36.36 -16.18
C SER A 135 -20.06 -37.30 -14.98
N VAL A 136 -19.27 -36.92 -13.98
CA VAL A 136 -19.10 -37.66 -12.73
C VAL A 136 -19.28 -36.68 -11.58
N SER A 137 -20.26 -36.94 -10.72
CA SER A 137 -20.49 -36.20 -9.48
C SER A 137 -20.23 -37.11 -8.28
N LEU A 138 -19.38 -36.70 -7.35
CA LEU A 138 -19.02 -37.46 -6.16
C LEU A 138 -19.43 -36.71 -4.89
N HIS A 139 -20.40 -37.26 -4.17
CA HIS A 139 -20.85 -36.77 -2.87
C HIS A 139 -20.25 -37.63 -1.76
N VAL A 140 -19.52 -37.01 -0.84
CA VAL A 140 -18.85 -37.68 0.27
C VAL A 140 -19.29 -37.03 1.59
N SER A 141 -19.75 -37.84 2.53
CA SER A 141 -19.93 -37.46 3.93
C SER A 141 -18.86 -38.12 4.78
N VAL A 142 -18.23 -37.35 5.66
CA VAL A 142 -17.19 -37.81 6.61
C VAL A 142 -17.47 -37.26 8.01
N PRO A 143 -16.87 -37.82 9.08
CA PRO A 143 -16.88 -37.17 10.39
C PRO A 143 -16.19 -35.79 10.33
N GLU A 144 -16.70 -34.78 11.05
CA GLU A 144 -16.21 -33.39 10.98
C GLU A 144 -14.70 -33.24 11.27
N GLU A 145 -14.12 -34.08 12.12
CA GLU A 145 -12.71 -34.02 12.50
C GLU A 145 -11.77 -34.69 11.48
N TYR A 146 -12.27 -35.10 10.32
CA TYR A 146 -11.46 -35.76 9.30
C TYR A 146 -10.46 -34.84 8.62
N SER A 147 -9.27 -35.36 8.37
CA SER A 147 -8.34 -34.77 7.42
C SER A 147 -8.65 -35.25 6.00
N ILE A 148 -8.50 -34.37 5.02
CA ILE A 148 -8.79 -34.67 3.60
C ILE A 148 -7.54 -34.47 2.77
N VAL A 149 -7.14 -35.51 2.04
CA VAL A 149 -6.14 -35.43 0.98
C VAL A 149 -6.84 -35.66 -0.34
N LEU A 150 -6.99 -34.62 -1.14
CA LEU A 150 -7.73 -34.69 -2.41
C LEU A 150 -6.82 -34.31 -3.58
N LYS A 151 -6.84 -35.14 -4.62
CA LYS A 151 -6.30 -34.81 -5.94
C LYS A 151 -7.41 -34.91 -6.97
N ASN A 152 -7.74 -33.78 -7.58
CA ASN A 152 -8.66 -33.69 -8.70
C ASN A 152 -8.03 -32.86 -9.83
N LYS A 153 -8.25 -33.30 -11.07
CA LYS A 153 -7.69 -32.63 -12.25
C LYS A 153 -8.66 -31.63 -12.87
N TYR A 154 -9.95 -31.99 -12.92
CA TYR A 154 -11.01 -31.18 -13.51
C TYR A 154 -12.29 -31.40 -12.72
N GLY A 155 -13.09 -30.35 -12.57
CA GLY A 155 -14.39 -30.37 -11.91
C GLY A 155 -14.42 -29.47 -10.68
N ASP A 156 -15.63 -29.09 -10.30
CA ASP A 156 -15.84 -28.18 -9.19
C ASP A 156 -15.70 -28.94 -7.85
N LEU A 157 -15.09 -28.28 -6.87
CA LEU A 157 -14.95 -28.79 -5.52
C LEU A 157 -15.79 -27.93 -4.58
N LYS A 158 -16.62 -28.59 -3.78
CA LYS A 158 -17.30 -28.01 -2.64
C LYS A 158 -16.95 -28.79 -1.38
N LEU A 159 -16.42 -28.13 -0.35
CA LEU A 159 -16.09 -28.73 0.94
C LEU A 159 -16.69 -27.90 2.07
N GLU A 160 -17.48 -28.52 2.93
CA GLU A 160 -18.15 -27.85 4.05
C GLU A 160 -17.99 -28.61 5.37
N ASN A 161 -17.87 -27.87 6.49
CA ASN A 161 -17.93 -28.40 7.86
C ASN A 161 -16.85 -29.43 8.22
N VAL A 162 -15.64 -29.31 7.67
CA VAL A 162 -14.51 -30.19 7.98
C VAL A 162 -13.45 -29.43 8.77
N THR A 163 -13.03 -29.96 9.91
CA THR A 163 -12.17 -29.31 10.90
C THR A 163 -10.77 -29.91 10.99
N GLY A 164 -10.53 -31.08 10.37
CA GLY A 164 -9.19 -31.66 10.24
C GLY A 164 -8.34 -31.00 9.14
N ASP A 165 -7.13 -31.49 8.95
CA ASP A 165 -6.18 -30.89 8.00
C ASP A 165 -6.57 -31.17 6.54
N LEU A 166 -6.43 -30.17 5.68
CA LEU A 166 -6.87 -30.22 4.29
C LEU A 166 -5.67 -30.03 3.35
N ASN A 167 -5.34 -31.04 2.54
CA ASN A 167 -4.34 -30.96 1.48
C ASN A 167 -4.99 -31.28 0.14
N ILE A 168 -5.37 -30.22 -0.57
CA ILE A 168 -6.24 -30.29 -1.73
C ILE A 168 -5.49 -29.76 -2.95
N ALA A 169 -5.48 -30.56 -4.02
CA ALA A 169 -5.10 -30.15 -5.35
C ALA A 169 -6.34 -30.26 -6.26
N ASN A 170 -6.85 -29.12 -6.72
CA ASN A 170 -7.90 -29.05 -7.73
C ASN A 170 -7.40 -28.18 -8.90
N ASP A 171 -6.91 -28.81 -9.96
CA ASP A 171 -6.17 -28.09 -11.01
C ASP A 171 -7.05 -27.17 -11.85
N VAL A 172 -8.27 -27.60 -12.18
CA VAL A 172 -9.23 -26.86 -13.02
C VAL A 172 -10.64 -27.01 -12.45
N GLY A 173 -11.26 -25.90 -12.08
CA GLY A 173 -12.61 -25.85 -11.55
C GLY A 173 -12.73 -24.86 -10.41
N VAL A 174 -13.94 -24.51 -10.01
CA VAL A 174 -14.18 -23.70 -8.82
C VAL A 174 -13.88 -24.56 -7.59
N SER A 175 -13.27 -23.97 -6.56
CA SER A 175 -13.02 -24.63 -5.27
C SER A 175 -13.62 -23.78 -4.16
N ASP A 176 -14.74 -24.23 -3.60
CA ASP A 176 -15.46 -23.59 -2.50
C ASP A 176 -15.23 -24.37 -1.20
N ILE A 177 -14.58 -23.72 -0.23
CA ILE A 177 -14.32 -24.25 1.11
C ILE A 177 -15.02 -23.35 2.13
N LEU A 178 -15.97 -23.89 2.88
CA LEU A 178 -16.82 -23.13 3.80
C LEU A 178 -16.89 -23.79 5.19
N ASN A 179 -16.88 -22.98 6.25
CA ASN A 179 -17.04 -23.45 7.64
C ASN A 179 -16.07 -24.58 7.99
N ALA A 180 -14.80 -24.43 7.64
CA ALA A 180 -13.78 -25.45 7.80
C ALA A 180 -12.71 -25.03 8.83
N GLY A 181 -11.81 -25.92 9.21
CA GLY A 181 -10.77 -25.66 10.20
C GLY A 181 -9.47 -26.42 9.93
N GLY A 182 -8.55 -26.38 10.90
CA GLY A 182 -7.26 -27.05 10.79
C GLY A 182 -6.26 -26.27 9.94
N SER A 183 -5.33 -26.98 9.26
CA SER A 183 -4.42 -26.39 8.29
C SER A 183 -4.88 -26.69 6.86
N LEU A 184 -5.15 -25.66 6.07
CA LEU A 184 -5.49 -25.79 4.66
C LEU A 184 -4.30 -25.50 3.75
N ILE A 185 -4.03 -26.42 2.83
CA ILE A 185 -3.22 -26.21 1.64
C ILE A 185 -4.11 -26.47 0.42
N LEU A 186 -4.47 -25.43 -0.31
CA LEU A 186 -5.24 -25.52 -1.55
C LEU A 186 -4.38 -25.08 -2.73
N ARG A 187 -4.21 -25.99 -3.71
CA ARG A 187 -3.47 -25.72 -4.94
C ARG A 187 -4.36 -25.93 -6.16
N GLY A 188 -4.20 -25.06 -7.14
CA GLY A 188 -4.89 -25.12 -8.41
C GLY A 188 -4.17 -24.33 -9.48
N SER A 189 -4.61 -24.49 -10.73
CA SER A 189 -4.01 -23.83 -11.87
C SER A 189 -4.98 -22.86 -12.56
N TYR A 190 -6.26 -23.21 -12.60
CA TYR A 190 -7.35 -22.48 -13.23
C TYR A 190 -8.65 -22.65 -12.43
N GLY A 191 -9.55 -21.68 -12.53
CA GLY A 191 -10.79 -21.65 -11.76
C GLY A 191 -10.64 -20.88 -10.46
N GLU A 192 -11.77 -20.47 -9.89
CA GLU A 192 -11.83 -19.62 -8.70
C GLU A 192 -11.56 -20.44 -7.42
N MET A 193 -10.92 -19.81 -6.43
CA MET A 193 -10.80 -20.38 -5.08
C MET A 193 -11.52 -19.48 -4.10
N ASN A 194 -12.56 -20.01 -3.44
CA ASN A 194 -13.29 -19.37 -2.37
C ASN A 194 -13.03 -20.11 -1.07
N VAL A 195 -12.52 -19.40 -0.06
CA VAL A 195 -12.37 -19.92 1.29
C VAL A 195 -13.03 -18.95 2.26
N SER A 196 -14.09 -19.38 2.93
CA SER A 196 -14.83 -18.56 3.90
C SER A 196 -15.04 -19.28 5.23
N ASP A 197 -14.97 -18.50 6.31
CA ASP A 197 -15.22 -18.96 7.68
C ASP A 197 -14.29 -20.12 8.07
N PHE A 198 -12.98 -19.85 8.02
CA PHE A 198 -11.94 -20.85 8.23
C PHE A 198 -11.25 -20.70 9.59
N ALA A 199 -11.47 -21.67 10.48
CA ALA A 199 -10.91 -21.73 11.82
C ALA A 199 -9.49 -22.36 11.82
N GLY A 200 -8.51 -21.65 11.26
CA GLY A 200 -7.12 -22.09 11.24
C GLY A 200 -6.26 -21.33 10.23
N THR A 201 -5.16 -21.94 9.80
CA THR A 201 -4.22 -21.35 8.84
C THR A 201 -4.51 -21.79 7.42
N ILE A 202 -4.33 -20.90 6.44
CA ILE A 202 -4.54 -21.21 5.03
C ILE A 202 -3.28 -20.95 4.20
N LYS A 203 -3.05 -21.80 3.20
CA LYS A 203 -2.11 -21.60 2.12
C LYS A 203 -2.80 -21.83 0.78
N LEU A 204 -3.06 -20.75 0.05
CA LEU A 204 -3.78 -20.78 -1.22
C LEU A 204 -2.83 -20.46 -2.37
N ARG A 205 -2.74 -21.34 -3.36
CA ARG A 205 -1.87 -21.15 -4.53
C ARG A 205 -2.63 -21.41 -5.81
N ASN A 206 -2.88 -20.37 -6.59
CA ASN A 206 -3.61 -20.46 -7.85
C ASN A 206 -2.90 -19.70 -8.98
N ARG A 207 -2.46 -20.37 -10.04
CA ARG A 207 -1.69 -19.66 -11.08
C ARG A 207 -2.54 -18.69 -11.92
N ASN A 208 -3.75 -19.07 -12.31
CA ASN A 208 -4.57 -18.30 -13.26
C ASN A 208 -6.05 -18.26 -12.85
N GLY A 209 -6.33 -18.09 -11.56
CA GLY A 209 -7.68 -17.97 -11.03
C GLY A 209 -7.78 -16.90 -9.96
N ASP A 210 -8.98 -16.33 -9.82
CA ASP A 210 -9.27 -15.40 -8.74
C ASP A 210 -9.24 -16.16 -7.39
N ILE A 211 -8.75 -15.48 -6.35
CA ILE A 211 -8.73 -16.00 -4.98
C ILE A 211 -9.55 -15.07 -4.09
N PHE A 212 -10.52 -15.64 -3.38
CA PHE A 212 -11.32 -14.98 -2.36
C PHE A 212 -11.12 -15.70 -1.03
N ALA A 213 -10.62 -14.97 -0.03
CA ALA A 213 -10.45 -15.48 1.33
C ALA A 213 -11.15 -14.55 2.31
N GLU A 214 -12.08 -15.08 3.11
CA GLU A 214 -12.90 -14.32 4.04
C GLU A 214 -13.00 -15.00 5.41
N ASN A 215 -12.93 -14.21 6.49
CA ASN A 215 -13.10 -14.67 7.87
C ASN A 215 -12.14 -15.81 8.25
N ILE A 216 -10.84 -15.52 8.22
CA ILE A 216 -9.78 -16.50 8.49
C ILE A 216 -9.20 -16.27 9.88
N ALA A 217 -9.23 -17.28 10.74
CA ALA A 217 -8.79 -17.16 12.13
C ALA A 217 -7.27 -17.16 12.33
N GLY A 218 -6.50 -17.74 11.40
CA GLY A 218 -5.05 -17.89 11.50
C GLY A 218 -4.29 -17.14 10.41
N LEU A 219 -2.99 -17.45 10.33
CA LEU A 219 -2.10 -16.97 9.27
C LEU A 219 -2.61 -17.37 7.89
N SER A 220 -2.49 -16.45 6.93
CA SER A 220 -2.88 -16.65 5.53
C SER A 220 -1.70 -16.41 4.59
N ASP A 221 -1.30 -17.43 3.82
CA ASP A 221 -0.29 -17.35 2.75
C ASP A 221 -0.97 -17.55 1.38
N ILE A 222 -1.15 -16.45 0.65
CA ILE A 222 -1.89 -16.43 -0.61
C ILE A 222 -0.95 -16.09 -1.75
N ALA A 223 -0.94 -16.90 -2.80
CA ALA A 223 -0.32 -16.50 -4.05
C ALA A 223 -1.18 -16.77 -5.27
N THR A 224 -1.22 -15.77 -6.14
CA THR A 224 -1.85 -15.86 -7.45
C THR A 224 -1.00 -15.18 -8.50
N SER A 225 -1.30 -15.38 -9.78
CA SER A 225 -0.72 -14.55 -10.83
C SER A 225 -1.80 -14.20 -11.84
N TYR A 226 -1.69 -13.01 -12.44
CA TYR A 226 -2.56 -12.53 -13.53
C TYR A 226 -4.04 -12.28 -13.18
N LYS A 227 -4.60 -12.95 -12.18
CA LYS A 227 -5.99 -12.83 -11.67
C LYS A 227 -6.02 -12.19 -10.29
N ASN A 228 -7.20 -11.82 -9.81
CA ASN A 228 -7.32 -10.96 -8.64
C ASN A 228 -7.23 -11.74 -7.33
N ALA A 229 -6.78 -11.08 -6.27
CA ALA A 229 -6.85 -11.59 -4.91
C ALA A 229 -7.70 -10.64 -4.07
N ARG A 230 -8.75 -11.14 -3.43
CA ARG A 230 -9.53 -10.39 -2.43
C ARG A 230 -9.47 -11.10 -1.09
N VAL A 231 -9.00 -10.40 -0.08
CA VAL A 231 -8.82 -10.93 1.28
C VAL A 231 -9.57 -10.02 2.25
N HIS A 232 -10.48 -10.61 3.02
CA HIS A 232 -11.27 -9.91 4.02
C HIS A 232 -11.16 -10.60 5.38
N ASN A 233 -10.93 -9.81 6.44
CA ASN A 233 -11.05 -10.27 7.82
C ASN A 233 -10.14 -11.46 8.17
N VAL A 234 -8.84 -11.20 8.27
CA VAL A 234 -7.82 -12.17 8.73
C VAL A 234 -7.40 -11.81 10.15
N GLN A 235 -7.53 -12.75 11.08
CA GLN A 235 -7.16 -12.54 12.49
C GLN A 235 -5.65 -12.74 12.74
N GLY A 236 -4.97 -13.51 11.89
CA GLY A 236 -3.51 -13.68 11.93
C GLY A 236 -2.76 -12.72 11.00
N ASP A 237 -1.51 -13.08 10.71
CA ASP A 237 -0.68 -12.41 9.70
C ASP A 237 -1.11 -12.80 8.29
N LEU A 238 -0.90 -11.89 7.33
CA LEU A 238 -1.23 -12.09 5.92
C LEU A 238 0.00 -11.87 5.03
N LEU A 239 0.29 -12.86 4.20
CA LEU A 239 1.29 -12.79 3.15
C LEU A 239 0.60 -12.96 1.79
N VAL A 240 0.79 -12.00 0.88
CA VAL A 240 0.24 -12.04 -0.49
C VAL A 240 1.37 -11.87 -1.51
N ASP A 241 1.52 -12.86 -2.38
CA ASP A 241 2.40 -12.80 -3.57
C ASP A 241 1.54 -12.90 -4.84
N ALA A 242 1.28 -11.76 -5.47
CA ALA A 242 0.30 -11.65 -6.55
C ALA A 242 0.81 -10.82 -7.74
N PRO A 243 1.85 -11.25 -8.46
CA PRO A 243 2.36 -10.51 -9.63
C PRO A 243 1.28 -10.37 -10.72
N ASN A 244 1.20 -9.17 -11.32
CA ASN A 244 0.21 -8.85 -12.35
C ASN A 244 -1.25 -9.01 -11.91
N SER A 245 -1.56 -8.77 -10.64
CA SER A 245 -2.89 -8.98 -10.06
C SER A 245 -3.44 -7.72 -9.41
N HIS A 246 -4.75 -7.47 -9.53
CA HIS A 246 -5.40 -6.51 -8.64
C HIS A 246 -5.57 -7.18 -7.28
N VAL A 247 -5.09 -6.52 -6.23
CA VAL A 247 -5.12 -7.06 -4.86
C VAL A 247 -5.94 -6.13 -3.99
N LYS A 248 -6.93 -6.69 -3.31
CA LYS A 248 -7.72 -6.00 -2.30
C LYS A 248 -7.61 -6.70 -0.96
N VAL A 249 -7.02 -6.02 0.03
CA VAL A 249 -6.86 -6.52 1.39
C VAL A 249 -7.61 -5.60 2.34
N THR A 250 -8.45 -6.16 3.19
CA THR A 250 -9.23 -5.41 4.18
C THR A 250 -9.33 -6.15 5.50
N LYS A 251 -9.17 -5.43 6.62
CA LYS A 251 -9.29 -5.95 7.99
C LYS A 251 -8.31 -7.10 8.29
N VAL A 252 -7.07 -6.76 8.61
CA VAL A 252 -6.06 -7.73 9.07
C VAL A 252 -5.64 -7.35 10.48
N ALA A 253 -5.78 -8.27 11.43
CA ALA A 253 -5.41 -8.02 12.82
C ALA A 253 -3.88 -8.18 13.07
N GLY A 254 -3.23 -9.06 12.31
CA GLY A 254 -1.78 -9.22 12.32
C GLY A 254 -1.04 -8.25 11.41
N ASN A 255 0.21 -8.61 11.09
CA ASN A 255 1.04 -7.93 10.11
C ASN A 255 0.63 -8.33 8.68
N CYS A 256 0.89 -7.45 7.72
CA CYS A 256 0.56 -7.68 6.32
C CYS A 256 1.77 -7.42 5.42
N GLU A 257 2.10 -8.40 4.58
CA GLU A 257 3.09 -8.28 3.51
C GLU A 257 2.42 -8.52 2.15
N VAL A 258 2.58 -7.57 1.23
CA VAL A 258 2.01 -7.66 -0.12
C VAL A 258 3.09 -7.40 -1.16
N THR A 259 3.35 -8.41 -1.99
CA THR A 259 4.20 -8.29 -3.18
C THR A 259 3.34 -8.42 -4.44
N SER A 260 3.44 -7.44 -5.34
CA SER A 260 2.72 -7.45 -6.61
C SER A 260 3.43 -6.58 -7.65
N SER A 261 2.85 -6.46 -8.84
CA SER A 261 3.35 -5.58 -9.90
C SER A 261 2.26 -5.21 -10.89
N TYR A 262 2.43 -4.06 -11.55
CA TYR A 262 1.66 -3.56 -12.70
C TYR A 262 0.19 -3.21 -12.47
N LYS A 263 -0.52 -3.85 -11.53
CA LYS A 263 -1.94 -3.60 -11.26
C LYS A 263 -2.14 -2.85 -9.95
N GLU A 264 -3.40 -2.61 -9.60
CA GLU A 264 -3.76 -1.79 -8.44
C GLU A 264 -3.77 -2.60 -7.14
N LEU A 265 -3.33 -1.98 -6.06
CA LEU A 265 -3.32 -2.52 -4.70
C LEU A 265 -4.17 -1.62 -3.81
N GLU A 266 -5.27 -2.16 -3.30
CA GLU A 266 -6.15 -1.53 -2.31
C GLU A 266 -5.96 -2.24 -0.96
N ILE A 267 -5.30 -1.60 -0.01
CA ILE A 267 -5.00 -2.19 1.30
C ILE A 267 -5.57 -1.29 2.38
N SER A 268 -6.42 -1.83 3.26
CA SER A 268 -6.97 -1.04 4.36
C SER A 268 -7.25 -1.80 5.65
N ASN A 269 -7.31 -1.07 6.76
CA ASN A 269 -7.64 -1.58 8.09
C ASN A 269 -6.67 -2.68 8.55
N ILE A 270 -5.38 -2.36 8.59
CA ILE A 270 -4.32 -3.26 9.07
C ILE A 270 -3.98 -2.86 10.50
N GLN A 271 -4.18 -3.71 11.49
CA GLN A 271 -3.86 -3.39 12.89
C GLN A 271 -2.36 -3.48 13.19
N GLY A 272 -1.65 -4.38 12.50
CA GLY A 272 -0.20 -4.58 12.60
C GLY A 272 0.62 -3.66 11.70
N GLU A 273 1.83 -4.11 11.36
CA GLU A 273 2.71 -3.47 10.39
C GLU A 273 2.33 -3.83 8.95
N LEU A 274 2.60 -2.93 8.01
CA LEU A 274 2.37 -3.13 6.59
C LEU A 274 3.66 -2.97 5.78
N ASN A 275 4.03 -4.00 5.03
CA ASN A 275 5.12 -3.95 4.05
C ASN A 275 4.57 -4.22 2.64
N VAL A 276 4.80 -3.28 1.71
CA VAL A 276 4.34 -3.42 0.33
C VAL A 276 5.49 -3.24 -0.64
N ARG A 277 5.70 -4.23 -1.51
CA ARG A 277 6.56 -4.12 -2.69
C ARG A 277 5.71 -4.26 -3.95
N GLY A 278 5.50 -3.14 -4.62
CA GLY A 278 4.57 -3.08 -5.76
C GLY A 278 5.11 -2.28 -6.93
N PRO A 279 6.24 -2.63 -7.57
CA PRO A 279 6.71 -1.89 -8.74
C PRO A 279 5.62 -1.76 -9.82
N ASN A 280 5.46 -0.55 -10.36
CA ASN A 280 4.41 -0.24 -11.35
C ASN A 280 2.97 -0.45 -10.86
N CYS A 281 2.71 -0.43 -9.54
CA CYS A 281 1.36 -0.54 -8.98
C CYS A 281 0.75 0.83 -8.71
N ARG A 282 -0.56 0.98 -8.94
CA ARG A 282 -1.30 2.08 -8.31
C ARG A 282 -1.61 1.65 -6.88
N LEU A 283 -1.08 2.35 -5.89
CA LEU A 283 -1.11 1.92 -4.50
C LEU A 283 -2.02 2.84 -3.68
N PHE A 284 -3.03 2.24 -3.05
CA PHE A 284 -3.92 2.89 -2.10
C PHE A 284 -3.81 2.18 -0.75
N VAL A 285 -3.33 2.90 0.27
CA VAL A 285 -3.18 2.41 1.63
C VAL A 285 -3.94 3.32 2.57
N ASN A 286 -4.80 2.75 3.42
CA ASN A 286 -5.56 3.51 4.40
C ASN A 286 -5.70 2.74 5.73
N ASP A 287 -5.69 3.44 6.86
CA ASP A 287 -5.98 2.90 8.19
C ASP A 287 -5.02 1.75 8.57
N VAL A 288 -3.75 2.09 8.85
CA VAL A 288 -2.73 1.13 9.33
C VAL A 288 -2.31 1.52 10.75
N GLY A 289 -2.35 0.57 11.69
CA GLY A 289 -2.14 0.84 13.11
C GLY A 289 -0.69 1.08 13.51
N LYS A 290 0.28 0.48 12.81
CA LYS A 290 1.71 0.55 13.12
C LYS A 290 2.53 1.08 11.94
N LYS A 291 3.80 0.67 11.86
CA LYS A 291 4.74 1.06 10.81
C LYS A 291 4.26 0.59 9.43
N THR A 292 4.46 1.45 8.44
CA THR A 292 4.16 1.19 7.03
C THR A 292 5.39 1.44 6.16
N THR A 293 5.83 0.43 5.41
CA THR A 293 6.96 0.52 4.46
C THR A 293 6.46 0.24 3.04
N LEU A 294 6.65 1.19 2.12
CA LEU A 294 6.16 1.09 0.74
C LEU A 294 7.29 1.25 -0.28
N GLU A 295 7.43 0.28 -1.17
CA GLU A 295 8.33 0.31 -2.32
C GLU A 295 7.53 0.29 -3.64
N ASN A 296 7.66 1.32 -4.47
CA ASN A 296 6.94 1.42 -5.75
C ASN A 296 7.72 2.22 -6.81
N SER A 297 7.27 2.18 -8.05
CA SER A 297 7.79 3.00 -9.14
C SER A 297 6.71 3.30 -10.18
N TYR A 298 6.86 4.44 -10.86
CA TYR A 298 6.08 4.90 -12.02
C TYR A 298 4.62 5.30 -11.76
N LYS A 299 3.87 4.54 -10.95
CA LYS A 299 2.45 4.77 -10.68
C LYS A 299 2.21 5.42 -9.30
N PRO A 300 1.07 6.10 -9.09
CA PRO A 300 0.82 6.86 -7.87
C PRO A 300 0.75 6.01 -6.59
N ILE A 301 1.12 6.64 -5.49
CA ILE A 301 0.99 6.15 -4.12
C ILE A 301 0.09 7.12 -3.37
N ARG A 302 -0.99 6.64 -2.77
CA ARG A 302 -1.81 7.40 -1.82
C ARG A 302 -1.87 6.66 -0.50
N VAL A 303 -1.53 7.36 0.58
CA VAL A 303 -1.47 6.83 1.94
C VAL A 303 -2.23 7.76 2.87
N GLU A 304 -3.15 7.23 3.65
CA GLU A 304 -3.92 7.98 4.65
C GLU A 304 -4.00 7.21 5.97
N ASN A 305 -4.08 7.93 7.10
CA ASN A 305 -4.33 7.40 8.45
C ASN A 305 -3.35 6.29 8.88
N ILE A 306 -2.09 6.67 9.09
CA ILE A 306 -1.07 5.75 9.60
C ILE A 306 -0.78 6.07 11.07
N GLY A 307 -0.99 5.08 11.94
CA GLY A 307 -0.80 5.19 13.39
C GLY A 307 0.67 5.14 13.84
N GLY A 308 1.58 4.65 12.99
CA GLY A 308 3.02 4.57 13.25
C GLY A 308 3.88 5.35 12.27
N GLU A 309 5.13 4.91 12.12
CA GLU A 309 6.10 5.46 11.16
C GLU A 309 5.70 5.13 9.71
N LEU A 310 5.98 6.05 8.79
CA LEU A 310 5.82 5.85 7.34
C LEU A 310 7.17 5.94 6.62
N GLU A 311 7.56 4.88 5.91
CA GLU A 311 8.71 4.89 5.01
C GLU A 311 8.24 4.63 3.57
N ILE A 312 8.54 5.55 2.65
CA ILE A 312 8.25 5.39 1.22
C ILE A 312 9.55 5.48 0.41
N ARG A 313 9.83 4.42 -0.35
CA ARG A 313 10.89 4.41 -1.36
C ARG A 313 10.25 4.30 -2.73
N ALA A 314 10.35 5.37 -3.51
CA ALA A 314 9.75 5.37 -4.83
C ALA A 314 10.63 6.03 -5.89
N SER A 315 10.24 5.89 -7.15
CA SER A 315 10.84 6.62 -8.26
C SER A 315 9.79 6.85 -9.34
N ASN A 316 9.73 8.06 -9.90
CA ASN A 316 8.74 8.41 -10.91
C ASN A 316 7.28 8.18 -10.47
N SER A 317 6.99 8.25 -9.16
CA SER A 317 5.66 8.07 -8.57
C SER A 317 5.19 9.38 -7.98
N GLU A 318 3.93 9.73 -8.24
CA GLU A 318 3.24 10.79 -7.49
C GLU A 318 2.90 10.24 -6.10
N ILE A 319 3.17 11.01 -5.06
CA ILE A 319 2.99 10.58 -3.67
C ILE A 319 2.05 11.57 -2.98
N LEU A 320 0.96 11.05 -2.41
CA LEU A 320 0.10 11.76 -1.48
C LEU A 320 0.12 11.03 -0.13
N ALA A 321 0.61 11.70 0.92
CA ALA A 321 0.66 11.17 2.29
C ALA A 321 -0.11 12.09 3.24
N GLN A 322 -1.11 11.54 3.92
CA GLN A 322 -2.00 12.31 4.78
C GLN A 322 -2.21 11.66 6.15
N LYS A 323 -2.28 12.47 7.21
CA LYS A 323 -2.67 12.05 8.58
C LYS A 323 -1.77 10.92 9.13
N ILE A 324 -0.49 11.22 9.31
CA ILE A 324 0.50 10.27 9.84
C ILE A 324 0.84 10.64 11.28
N GLN A 325 0.71 9.68 12.20
CA GLN A 325 0.96 9.91 13.63
C GLN A 325 2.45 9.79 13.99
N GLY A 326 3.22 8.98 13.27
CA GLY A 326 4.65 8.79 13.52
C GLY A 326 5.55 9.66 12.63
N ASN A 327 6.85 9.40 12.74
CA ASN A 327 7.86 9.98 11.85
C ASN A 327 7.66 9.49 10.41
N THR A 328 8.01 10.33 9.44
CA THR A 328 7.84 10.03 8.01
C THR A 328 9.14 10.23 7.26
N SER A 329 9.57 9.22 6.50
CA SER A 329 10.71 9.30 5.59
C SER A 329 10.29 8.96 4.16
N ILE A 330 10.53 9.88 3.22
CA ILE A 330 10.19 9.70 1.81
C ILE A 330 11.43 9.89 0.97
N ARG A 331 11.79 8.87 0.19
CA ARG A 331 12.81 8.95 -0.84
C ARG A 331 12.18 8.77 -2.21
N SER A 332 12.22 9.80 -3.04
CA SER A 332 11.66 9.75 -4.39
C SER A 332 12.37 10.65 -5.40
N SER A 333 11.90 10.60 -6.64
CA SER A 333 12.39 11.48 -7.70
C SER A 333 11.35 11.74 -8.78
N TYR A 334 11.51 12.91 -9.43
CA TYR A 334 10.82 13.38 -10.65
C TYR A 334 9.36 13.82 -10.51
N LYS A 335 8.52 13.10 -9.77
CA LYS A 335 7.09 13.43 -9.64
C LYS A 335 6.78 14.14 -8.33
N MET A 336 5.57 14.68 -8.24
CA MET A 336 5.11 15.48 -7.11
C MET A 336 5.03 14.65 -5.82
N ILE A 337 5.37 15.29 -4.71
CA ILE A 337 5.18 14.79 -3.35
C ILE A 337 4.30 15.79 -2.60
N GLU A 338 3.14 15.34 -2.16
CA GLU A 338 2.18 16.12 -1.40
C GLU A 338 1.98 15.48 -0.01
N ILE A 339 2.17 16.26 1.04
CA ILE A 339 2.20 15.80 2.43
C ILE A 339 1.35 16.73 3.29
N HIS A 340 0.40 16.16 4.04
CA HIS A 340 -0.45 16.92 4.94
C HIS A 340 -0.65 16.21 6.27
N GLY A 341 -0.44 16.90 7.39
CA GLY A 341 -0.83 16.41 8.72
C GLY A 341 0.10 15.30 9.24
N ILE A 342 1.35 15.65 9.51
CA ILE A 342 2.35 14.75 10.12
C ILE A 342 2.54 15.14 11.59
N GLN A 343 2.36 14.21 12.53
CA GLN A 343 2.57 14.48 13.95
C GLN A 343 4.03 14.30 14.41
N GLY A 344 4.80 13.44 13.73
CA GLY A 344 6.23 13.26 13.97
C GLY A 344 7.13 14.18 13.14
N ASP A 345 8.41 13.82 13.07
CA ASP A 345 9.39 14.45 12.19
C ASP A 345 9.21 13.98 10.74
N LEU A 346 9.59 14.82 9.78
CA LEU A 346 9.52 14.58 8.35
C LEU A 346 10.89 14.71 7.69
N LEU A 347 11.35 13.66 7.02
CA LEU A 347 12.54 13.64 6.17
C LEU A 347 12.16 13.35 4.72
N VAL A 348 12.53 14.21 3.77
CA VAL A 348 12.30 13.98 2.34
C VAL A 348 13.60 14.13 1.54
N ASP A 349 14.04 13.06 0.89
CA ASP A 349 15.03 13.08 -0.19
C ASP A 349 14.28 12.95 -1.52
N GLY A 350 14.01 14.09 -2.16
CA GLY A 350 13.14 14.18 -3.34
C GLY A 350 13.76 14.96 -4.48
N SER A 351 14.79 14.39 -5.10
CA SER A 351 15.47 15.00 -6.24
C SER A 351 14.52 15.20 -7.43
N ASN A 352 14.47 16.41 -8.00
CA ASN A 352 13.55 16.76 -9.08
C ASN A 352 12.05 16.59 -8.74
N CYS A 353 11.67 16.63 -7.47
CA CYS A 353 10.28 16.59 -7.03
C CYS A 353 9.75 18.00 -6.76
N GLU A 354 8.54 18.29 -7.25
CA GLU A 354 7.76 19.39 -6.69
C GLU A 354 7.20 18.93 -5.34
N MET A 355 7.34 19.75 -4.30
CA MET A 355 6.92 19.39 -2.95
C MET A 355 5.90 20.39 -2.42
N GLN A 356 4.79 19.87 -1.91
CA GLN A 356 3.80 20.63 -1.15
C GLN A 356 3.65 19.96 0.21
N ILE A 357 4.08 20.66 1.27
CA ILE A 357 4.14 20.13 2.64
C ILE A 357 3.37 21.09 3.53
N ALA A 358 2.36 20.59 4.23
CA ALA A 358 1.61 21.37 5.21
C ALA A 358 1.35 20.59 6.51
N ASP A 359 1.14 21.33 7.60
CA ASP A 359 0.71 20.81 8.90
C ASP A 359 1.64 19.72 9.46
N VAL A 360 2.89 20.10 9.77
CA VAL A 360 3.88 19.21 10.39
C VAL A 360 4.13 19.64 11.83
N ALA A 361 3.91 18.75 12.79
CA ALA A 361 4.14 19.05 14.21
C ALA A 361 5.61 18.92 14.63
N GLY A 362 6.35 17.98 14.03
CA GLY A 362 7.79 17.82 14.25
C GLY A 362 8.65 18.73 13.37
N ASN A 363 9.92 18.34 13.22
CA ASN A 363 10.90 19.00 12.37
C ASN A 363 10.78 18.52 10.91
N VAL A 364 11.22 19.35 9.98
CA VAL A 364 11.23 19.05 8.55
C VAL A 364 12.67 19.16 8.01
N GLU A 365 13.21 18.06 7.47
CA GLU A 365 14.48 18.05 6.72
C GLU A 365 14.21 17.70 5.24
N LEU A 366 14.62 18.58 4.33
CA LEU A 366 14.43 18.41 2.89
C LEU A 366 15.75 18.43 2.14
N ILE A 367 15.97 17.42 1.30
CA ILE A 367 17.02 17.38 0.30
C ILE A 367 16.36 17.35 -1.08
N SER A 368 16.58 18.37 -1.89
CA SER A 368 15.91 18.51 -3.19
C SER A 368 16.73 19.30 -4.21
N SER A 369 16.26 19.27 -5.45
CA SER A 369 16.82 20.06 -6.54
C SER A 369 15.78 20.40 -7.63
N TYR A 370 15.99 21.53 -8.30
CA TYR A 370 15.30 22.01 -9.52
C TYR A 370 13.84 22.46 -9.40
N LYS A 371 12.96 21.68 -8.76
CA LYS A 371 11.51 21.97 -8.72
C LYS A 371 11.10 22.75 -7.45
N PRO A 372 9.94 23.43 -7.46
CA PRO A 372 9.50 24.24 -6.33
C PRO A 372 9.27 23.43 -5.04
N LEU A 373 9.53 24.07 -3.91
CA LEU A 373 9.23 23.59 -2.56
C LEU A 373 8.28 24.58 -1.89
N MET A 374 7.07 24.13 -1.56
CA MET A 374 6.08 24.90 -0.83
C MET A 374 5.86 24.24 0.53
N ILE A 375 6.22 24.95 1.60
CA ILE A 375 6.13 24.47 2.98
C ILE A 375 5.26 25.44 3.79
N SER A 376 4.29 24.93 4.53
CA SER A 376 3.51 25.75 5.47
C SER A 376 3.23 25.03 6.79
N ASP A 377 3.07 25.81 7.85
CA ASP A 377 2.52 25.36 9.13
C ASP A 377 3.34 24.22 9.76
N VAL A 378 4.64 24.49 9.93
CA VAL A 378 5.57 23.60 10.63
C VAL A 378 5.75 24.11 12.04
N LYS A 379 5.39 23.30 13.05
CA LYS A 379 5.57 23.68 14.47
C LYS A 379 7.02 23.56 14.92
N GLY A 380 7.76 22.58 14.38
CA GLY A 380 9.19 22.38 14.64
C GLY A 380 10.10 23.26 13.77
N GLY A 381 11.34 22.82 13.63
CA GLY A 381 12.35 23.47 12.79
C GLY A 381 12.32 23.01 11.33
N LEU A 382 12.99 23.77 10.47
CA LEU A 382 13.08 23.53 9.03
C LEU A 382 14.55 23.53 8.59
N ASP A 383 15.06 22.42 8.07
CA ASP A 383 16.37 22.33 7.39
C ASP A 383 16.15 22.01 5.91
N ILE A 384 16.57 22.90 5.01
CA ILE A 384 16.51 22.68 3.57
C ILE A 384 17.92 22.70 2.99
N ARG A 385 18.28 21.61 2.31
CA ARG A 385 19.48 21.49 1.46
C ARG A 385 19.05 21.33 0.02
N GLY A 386 18.96 22.47 -0.66
CA GLY A 386 18.45 22.59 -2.03
C GLY A 386 19.48 23.06 -3.04
N SER A 387 19.14 22.95 -4.32
CA SER A 387 19.84 23.61 -5.41
C SER A 387 18.88 23.86 -6.57
N ASN A 388 18.84 25.10 -7.08
CA ASN A 388 17.92 25.49 -8.15
C ASN A 388 16.43 25.27 -7.80
N ASN A 389 16.08 25.27 -6.52
CA ASN A 389 14.70 25.19 -6.04
C ASN A 389 14.16 26.61 -5.79
N GLU A 390 12.94 26.89 -6.24
CA GLU A 390 12.17 28.00 -5.70
C GLU A 390 11.57 27.55 -4.37
N ILE A 391 11.88 28.27 -3.29
CA ILE A 391 11.54 27.88 -1.93
C ILE A 391 10.56 28.91 -1.37
N THR A 392 9.38 28.45 -0.99
CA THR A 392 8.39 29.24 -0.26
C THR A 392 8.09 28.54 1.06
N ALA A 393 8.35 29.20 2.19
CA ALA A 393 8.04 28.66 3.51
C ALA A 393 7.21 29.66 4.34
N ARG A 394 6.14 29.19 4.97
CA ARG A 394 5.25 30.02 5.80
C ARG A 394 4.99 29.39 7.16
N ASN A 395 4.90 30.23 8.20
CA ASN A 395 4.51 29.82 9.57
C ASN A 395 5.43 28.70 10.10
N ILE A 396 6.70 29.01 10.34
CA ILE A 396 7.67 28.08 10.91
C ILE A 396 7.87 28.39 12.40
N GLY A 397 7.63 27.40 13.25
CA GLY A 397 7.53 27.55 14.70
C GLY A 397 8.88 27.64 15.42
N ALA A 398 9.91 26.98 14.89
CA ALA A 398 11.28 27.04 15.41
C ALA A 398 12.27 27.53 14.34
N ASP A 399 13.54 27.16 14.47
CA ASP A 399 14.61 27.65 13.61
C ASP A 399 14.46 27.15 12.16
N ALA A 400 14.82 28.01 11.21
CA ALA A 400 14.84 27.72 9.77
C ALA A 400 16.26 27.89 9.23
N ILE A 401 16.87 26.80 8.76
CA ILE A 401 18.19 26.75 8.14
C ILE A 401 18.02 26.36 6.67
N ILE A 402 18.40 27.25 5.75
CA ILE A 402 18.19 27.05 4.32
C ILE A 402 19.51 27.25 3.58
N ARG A 403 19.95 26.19 2.89
CA ARG A 403 21.09 26.23 1.96
C ARG A 403 20.57 25.99 0.56
N SER A 404 20.68 26.99 -0.31
CA SER A 404 20.18 26.89 -1.68
C SER A 404 20.98 27.77 -2.64
N SER A 405 20.66 27.67 -3.94
CA SER A 405 21.27 28.49 -4.98
C SER A 405 20.33 28.81 -6.13
N TYR A 406 20.59 29.94 -6.80
CA TYR A 406 20.01 30.44 -8.05
C TYR A 406 18.57 30.95 -8.03
N LYS A 407 17.64 30.25 -7.36
CA LYS A 407 16.21 30.62 -7.34
C LYS A 407 15.80 31.26 -6.02
N THR A 408 14.61 31.84 -6.01
CA THR A 408 14.08 32.63 -4.91
C THR A 408 13.90 31.81 -3.63
N ILE A 409 14.18 32.45 -2.50
CA ILE A 409 13.80 32.01 -1.15
C ILE A 409 12.84 33.06 -0.60
N ASP A 410 11.58 32.68 -0.38
CA ASP A 410 10.51 33.53 0.14
C ASP A 410 9.99 32.95 1.46
N LEU A 411 10.22 33.66 2.57
CA LEU A 411 9.87 33.23 3.91
C LEU A 411 8.87 34.19 4.52
N THR A 412 7.76 33.68 5.03
CA THR A 412 6.73 34.50 5.71
C THR A 412 6.45 33.95 7.11
N LYS A 413 6.48 34.79 8.16
CA LYS A 413 6.15 34.41 9.55
C LYS A 413 7.06 33.32 10.12
N MET A 414 8.30 33.68 10.42
CA MET A 414 9.31 32.83 11.06
C MET A 414 9.40 33.16 12.56
N ASN A 415 9.16 32.17 13.41
CA ASN A 415 9.16 32.36 14.87
C ASN A 415 10.53 32.11 15.52
N GLY A 416 11.35 31.23 14.95
CA GLY A 416 12.72 30.97 15.40
C GLY A 416 13.78 31.77 14.65
N ARG A 417 15.04 31.40 14.85
CA ARG A 417 16.20 31.95 14.13
C ARG A 417 16.14 31.53 12.66
N VAL A 418 16.48 32.46 11.76
CA VAL A 418 16.59 32.20 10.33
C VAL A 418 18.04 32.28 9.90
N GLU A 419 18.57 31.21 9.32
CA GLU A 419 19.91 31.15 8.73
C GLU A 419 19.83 30.75 7.26
N ILE A 420 20.24 31.64 6.36
CA ILE A 420 20.21 31.40 4.91
C ILE A 420 21.62 31.48 4.34
N ASP A 421 22.02 30.43 3.61
CA ASP A 421 23.16 30.43 2.70
C ASP A 421 22.64 30.27 1.27
N GLY A 422 22.39 31.39 0.61
CA GLY A 422 21.64 31.49 -0.65
C GLY A 422 22.49 32.04 -1.79
N ASN A 423 23.43 31.26 -2.33
CA ASN A 423 24.30 31.73 -3.40
C ASN A 423 23.49 32.09 -4.66
N ASN A 424 23.54 33.35 -5.11
CA ASN A 424 22.76 33.84 -6.25
C ASN A 424 21.23 33.68 -6.09
N CYS A 425 20.72 33.69 -4.86
CA CYS A 425 19.29 33.64 -4.55
C CYS A 425 18.73 35.05 -4.28
N PRO A 426 17.62 35.46 -4.93
CA PRO A 426 16.74 36.46 -4.35
C PRO A 426 16.21 35.95 -3.00
N VAL A 427 16.33 36.76 -1.95
CA VAL A 427 15.88 36.41 -0.59
C VAL A 427 14.83 37.44 -0.16
N LEU A 428 13.64 36.96 0.16
CA LEU A 428 12.55 37.75 0.73
C LEU A 428 12.18 37.12 2.08
N ILE A 429 12.21 37.91 3.14
CA ILE A 429 11.75 37.51 4.47
C ILE A 429 10.75 38.55 4.95
N ASP A 430 9.57 38.08 5.34
CA ASP A 430 8.48 38.92 5.81
C ASP A 430 7.92 38.39 7.14
N GLY A 431 8.18 39.10 8.23
CA GLY A 431 7.77 38.70 9.58
C GLY A 431 8.70 37.66 10.17
N ALA A 432 9.87 38.07 10.65
CA ALA A 432 10.78 37.19 11.40
C ALA A 432 10.99 37.74 12.82
N THR A 433 10.64 36.94 13.82
CA THR A 433 10.70 37.35 15.23
C THR A 433 12.01 36.96 15.92
N GLY A 434 12.65 35.87 15.48
CA GLY A 434 14.00 35.50 15.89
C GLY A 434 15.11 36.21 15.10
N ASP A 435 16.36 35.90 15.44
CA ASP A 435 17.54 36.45 14.76
C ASP A 435 17.59 36.01 13.28
N VAL A 436 18.02 36.91 12.40
CA VAL A 436 18.14 36.69 10.96
C VAL A 436 19.59 36.79 10.54
N GLN A 437 20.12 35.71 9.97
CA GLN A 437 21.43 35.67 9.35
C GLN A 437 21.31 35.25 7.88
N VAL A 438 21.77 36.11 6.97
CA VAL A 438 21.72 35.86 5.53
C VAL A 438 23.10 36.03 4.90
N ARG A 439 23.59 34.98 4.25
CA ARG A 439 24.72 35.04 3.32
C ARG A 439 24.22 34.79 1.91
N SER A 440 24.43 35.74 1.01
CA SER A 440 23.98 35.63 -0.38
C SER A 440 24.85 36.49 -1.30
N SER A 441 24.64 36.35 -2.61
CA SER A 441 25.42 37.02 -3.65
C SER A 441 24.52 37.48 -4.80
N TYR A 442 24.90 38.59 -5.43
CA TYR A 442 24.39 39.13 -6.71
C TYR A 442 22.91 39.57 -6.77
N LYS A 443 22.01 38.98 -5.97
CA LYS A 443 20.56 39.21 -6.04
C LYS A 443 20.08 40.09 -4.90
N LEU A 444 18.78 40.37 -4.89
CA LEU A 444 18.13 41.21 -3.90
C LEU A 444 17.96 40.43 -2.58
N ILE A 445 18.23 41.09 -1.46
CA ILE A 445 17.90 40.64 -0.11
C ILE A 445 16.93 41.66 0.46
N GLN A 446 15.71 41.24 0.74
CA GLN A 446 14.62 42.06 1.26
C GLN A 446 14.12 41.49 2.58
N LEU A 447 14.20 42.29 3.65
CA LEU A 447 13.71 41.95 4.97
C LEU A 447 12.63 42.93 5.40
N PHE A 448 11.43 42.43 5.65
CA PHE A 448 10.28 43.19 6.12
C PHE A 448 9.85 42.70 7.50
N ARG A 449 9.46 43.63 8.38
CA ARG A 449 8.83 43.31 9.68
C ARG A 449 9.66 42.32 10.49
N THR A 450 10.93 42.63 10.68
CA THR A 450 11.88 41.83 11.47
C THR A 450 12.05 42.42 12.87
N SER A 451 12.30 41.57 13.87
CA SER A 451 12.44 42.00 15.28
C SER A 451 13.68 41.46 16.00
N GLY A 452 14.29 40.37 15.52
CA GLY A 452 15.55 39.84 16.07
C GLY A 452 16.78 40.54 15.50
N SER A 453 17.97 40.17 15.98
CA SER A 453 19.25 40.66 15.43
C SER A 453 19.34 40.37 13.94
N ILE A 454 19.96 41.27 13.18
CA ILE A 454 20.07 41.12 11.72
C ILE A 454 21.53 41.12 11.33
N ILE A 455 21.97 40.06 10.67
CA ILE A 455 23.33 39.93 10.12
C ILE A 455 23.20 39.55 8.64
N VAL A 456 23.57 40.45 7.75
CA VAL A 456 23.50 40.22 6.29
C VAL A 456 24.87 40.44 5.68
N HIS A 457 25.45 39.37 5.13
CA HIS A 457 26.67 39.45 4.31
C HIS A 457 26.32 39.16 2.85
N GLY A 458 26.27 40.23 2.06
CA GLY A 458 26.02 40.21 0.64
C GLY A 458 27.30 40.32 -0.18
N SER A 459 27.43 39.56 -1.25
CA SER A 459 28.46 39.81 -2.27
C SER A 459 27.82 40.39 -3.52
N SER A 460 27.92 41.70 -3.71
CA SER A 460 27.24 42.44 -4.79
C SER A 460 25.70 42.34 -4.74
N SER A 461 25.14 42.26 -3.54
CA SER A 461 23.70 42.14 -3.30
C SER A 461 23.10 43.50 -2.94
N ARG A 462 21.94 43.82 -3.51
CA ARG A 462 21.15 44.98 -3.04
C ARG A 462 20.44 44.53 -1.78
N ILE A 463 20.56 45.29 -0.71
CA ILE A 463 20.01 44.94 0.60
C ILE A 463 18.99 46.01 0.98
N GLU A 464 17.77 45.59 1.24
CA GLU A 464 16.67 46.44 1.66
C GLU A 464 16.08 45.88 2.95
N ILE A 465 16.06 46.70 4.00
CA ILE A 465 15.41 46.38 5.27
C ILE A 465 14.44 47.49 5.59
N SER A 466 13.17 47.15 5.76
CA SER A 466 12.13 48.13 6.04
C SER A 466 10.98 47.59 6.89
N GLN A 467 10.09 48.49 7.30
CA GLN A 467 8.88 48.18 8.06
C GLN A 467 9.17 47.42 9.37
N MET A 468 10.25 47.77 10.07
CA MET A 468 10.51 47.26 11.42
C MET A 468 9.57 47.96 12.40
N ASP A 469 8.80 47.20 13.17
CA ASP A 469 7.94 47.77 14.23
C ASP A 469 8.78 48.32 15.40
N ALA A 470 9.90 47.66 15.70
CA ALA A 470 10.88 48.06 16.70
C ALA A 470 12.25 47.50 16.34
N LEU A 471 13.31 48.12 16.87
CA LEU A 471 14.65 47.54 16.83
C LEU A 471 14.75 46.31 17.75
N PRO A 472 15.76 45.43 17.54
CA PRO A 472 15.98 44.29 18.40
C PRO A 472 16.13 44.70 19.87
N ALA A 473 15.38 44.06 20.77
CA ALA A 473 15.40 44.38 22.21
C ALA A 473 16.81 44.22 22.82
N SER A 474 17.58 43.28 22.28
CA SER A 474 19.01 43.09 22.52
C SER A 474 19.62 42.54 21.23
N GLY A 475 20.86 42.93 20.90
CA GLY A 475 21.54 42.42 19.72
C GLY A 475 22.19 43.50 18.89
N ARG A 476 22.25 43.29 17.57
CA ARG A 476 22.84 44.24 16.62
C ARG A 476 22.23 44.11 15.23
N ILE A 477 22.43 45.15 14.42
CA ILE A 477 22.21 45.11 12.99
C ILE A 477 23.57 45.26 12.30
N GLU A 478 23.94 44.29 11.48
CA GLU A 478 25.21 44.24 10.77
C GLU A 478 24.93 43.93 9.30
N ILE A 479 25.26 44.87 8.41
CA ILE A 479 24.97 44.76 6.99
C ILE A 479 26.23 45.08 6.21
N GLU A 480 26.67 44.11 5.42
CA GLU A 480 27.84 44.25 4.55
C GLU A 480 27.47 43.87 3.12
N THR A 481 27.86 44.71 2.16
CA THR A 481 27.84 44.37 0.74
C THR A 481 28.99 45.03 -0.01
N SER A 482 29.19 44.68 -1.28
CA SER A 482 30.24 45.29 -2.10
C SER A 482 29.65 46.31 -3.08
N TYR A 483 29.09 45.87 -4.21
CA TYR A 483 28.84 46.76 -5.35
C TYR A 483 27.40 47.26 -5.52
N LYS A 484 26.48 46.92 -4.62
CA LYS A 484 25.07 47.32 -4.70
C LYS A 484 24.65 48.07 -3.43
N PRO A 485 23.60 48.92 -3.51
CA PRO A 485 23.26 49.81 -2.40
C PRO A 485 22.66 49.06 -1.21
N ILE A 486 22.79 49.68 -0.03
CA ILE A 486 22.06 49.35 1.19
C ILE A 486 20.97 50.39 1.40
N LEU A 487 19.75 49.93 1.65
CA LEU A 487 18.63 50.74 2.10
C LEU A 487 18.15 50.20 3.45
N LEU A 488 18.23 51.04 4.49
CA LEU A 488 17.76 50.74 5.83
C LEU A 488 16.73 51.78 6.24
N GLU A 489 15.51 51.35 6.54
CA GLU A 489 14.46 52.20 7.12
C GLU A 489 14.30 51.84 8.60
N LEU A 490 14.45 52.83 9.47
CA LEU A 490 14.38 52.67 10.93
C LEU A 490 13.00 53.07 11.47
N PRO A 491 12.53 52.47 12.58
CA PRO A 491 11.32 52.93 13.23
C PRO A 491 11.49 54.35 13.79
N HIS A 492 10.41 55.14 13.80
CA HIS A 492 10.43 56.56 14.22
C HIS A 492 11.04 56.83 15.62
N ASN A 493 10.99 55.85 16.53
CA ASN A 493 11.49 55.92 17.90
C ASN A 493 12.75 55.05 18.12
N ALA A 494 13.52 54.79 17.07
CA ALA A 494 14.75 53.99 17.12
C ALA A 494 15.78 54.50 18.16
N ASP A 495 16.29 53.59 18.98
CA ASP A 495 17.41 53.81 19.90
C ASP A 495 18.66 53.07 19.40
N ALA A 496 19.44 53.72 18.52
CA ALA A 496 20.52 53.10 17.77
C ALA A 496 21.80 53.95 17.69
N SER A 497 22.94 53.27 17.74
CA SER A 497 24.25 53.84 17.40
C SER A 497 24.69 53.27 16.06
N ILE A 498 24.63 54.10 15.01
CA ILE A 498 24.87 53.70 13.63
C ILE A 498 26.27 54.14 13.20
N ASN A 499 27.10 53.20 12.75
CA ASN A 499 28.31 53.47 11.99
C ASN A 499 28.07 53.01 10.54
N ALA A 500 28.21 53.93 9.59
CA ALA A 500 28.06 53.65 8.18
C ALA A 500 29.34 54.05 7.43
N ARG A 501 29.87 53.15 6.62
CA ARG A 501 31.10 53.33 5.84
C ARG A 501 30.87 52.93 4.38
N THR A 502 31.32 53.79 3.45
CA THR A 502 31.36 53.51 2.01
C THR A 502 32.72 53.80 1.39
N THR A 503 33.09 53.06 0.33
CA THR A 503 34.36 53.31 -0.41
C THR A 503 34.18 54.25 -1.59
N TYR A 504 33.13 54.08 -2.41
CA TYR A 504 32.90 54.85 -3.63
C TYR A 504 31.49 55.48 -3.73
N GLY A 505 30.58 55.11 -2.83
CA GLY A 505 29.21 55.61 -2.82
C GLY A 505 29.02 56.87 -1.99
N LYS A 506 27.77 57.28 -1.82
CA LYS A 506 27.35 58.35 -0.91
C LYS A 506 26.54 57.79 0.24
N ILE A 507 26.67 58.40 1.41
CA ILE A 507 25.81 58.11 2.55
C ILE A 507 24.75 59.20 2.66
N LYS A 508 23.47 58.81 2.69
CA LYS A 508 22.32 59.71 2.90
C LYS A 508 21.57 59.29 4.15
N SER A 509 21.21 60.27 4.98
CA SER A 509 20.38 60.02 6.16
C SER A 509 19.34 61.13 6.35
N ASP A 510 18.11 60.71 6.65
CA ASP A 510 17.01 61.62 7.03
C ASP A 510 17.03 61.94 8.54
N HIS A 511 18.00 61.41 9.30
CA HIS A 511 18.18 61.65 10.74
C HIS A 511 19.34 62.62 11.05
N PRO A 512 19.32 63.29 12.23
CA PRO A 512 20.40 64.19 12.64
C PRO A 512 21.77 63.48 12.75
N VAL A 513 22.75 63.92 11.95
CA VAL A 513 24.10 63.33 11.90
C VAL A 513 25.07 64.09 12.82
N ARG A 514 25.89 63.36 13.58
CA ARG A 514 27.09 63.92 14.26
C ARG A 514 28.32 63.43 13.52
N ILE A 515 28.88 64.30 12.67
CA ILE A 515 30.10 64.00 11.90
C ILE A 515 31.29 63.99 12.88
N LEU A 516 31.87 62.82 13.12
CA LEU A 516 33.03 62.65 14.01
C LEU A 516 34.36 62.69 13.24
N ASP A 517 34.36 62.31 11.96
CA ASP A 517 35.49 62.43 11.03
C ASP A 517 34.98 62.87 9.65
N ASN A 518 35.67 63.82 9.03
CA ASN A 518 35.21 64.51 7.81
C ASN A 518 35.93 64.03 6.54
N ASP A 519 36.03 62.71 6.35
CA ASP A 519 36.54 62.11 5.10
C ASP A 519 35.42 61.77 4.09
N GLY A 520 34.16 62.11 4.40
CA GLY A 520 32.99 61.95 3.51
C GLY A 520 32.51 60.50 3.28
N ASN A 521 33.34 59.53 3.64
CA ASN A 521 33.17 58.10 3.40
C ASN A 521 32.76 57.30 4.64
N GLU A 522 32.69 57.94 5.80
CA GLU A 522 32.24 57.35 7.06
C GLU A 522 31.39 58.36 7.85
N ILE A 523 30.27 57.92 8.42
CA ILE A 523 29.46 58.73 9.33
C ILE A 523 29.08 57.92 10.58
N THR A 524 28.88 58.64 11.68
CA THR A 524 28.29 58.08 12.90
C THR A 524 27.01 58.83 13.24
N ILE A 525 25.94 58.09 13.52
CA ILE A 525 24.63 58.65 13.92
C ILE A 525 24.28 58.06 15.27
N LYS A 526 23.83 58.92 16.20
CA LYS A 526 23.32 58.48 17.50
C LYS A 526 21.85 58.89 17.61
N LEU A 527 20.98 57.89 17.63
CA LEU A 527 19.54 58.02 17.89
C LEU A 527 19.26 57.59 19.32
N GLY A 528 18.44 58.33 20.06
CA GLY A 528 18.14 58.03 21.45
C GLY A 528 19.39 57.95 22.35
N ASN A 529 19.48 56.88 23.15
CA ASN A 529 20.62 56.55 24.00
C ASN A 529 21.77 55.87 23.23
N GLY A 530 21.51 55.40 22.01
CA GLY A 530 22.41 54.64 21.16
C GLY A 530 22.62 53.21 21.65
N THR A 531 21.60 52.55 22.19
CA THR A 531 21.76 51.21 22.82
C THR A 531 21.98 50.09 21.82
N ILE A 532 21.36 50.15 20.64
CA ILE A 532 21.50 49.11 19.61
C ILE A 532 22.59 49.49 18.61
N PRO A 533 23.70 48.71 18.50
CA PRO A 533 24.72 48.95 17.50
C PRO A 533 24.22 48.56 16.10
N VAL A 534 24.42 49.46 15.15
CA VAL A 534 24.14 49.26 13.72
C VAL A 534 25.42 49.52 12.93
N SER A 535 25.88 48.53 12.16
CA SER A 535 27.08 48.62 11.32
C SER A 535 26.69 48.41 9.86
N LEU A 536 26.98 49.39 9.01
CA LEU A 536 26.68 49.38 7.57
C LEU A 536 27.96 49.56 6.78
N VAL A 537 28.33 48.58 5.97
CA VAL A 537 29.55 48.61 5.14
C VAL A 537 29.18 48.31 3.68
N SER A 538 29.55 49.20 2.78
CA SER A 538 29.35 49.01 1.33
C SER A 538 30.50 49.61 0.51
N ASN A 539 30.70 49.18 -0.73
CA ASN A 539 31.48 49.97 -1.70
C ASN A 539 30.59 50.91 -2.53
N ASN A 540 29.28 50.93 -2.28
CA ASN A 540 28.28 51.73 -2.99
C ASN A 540 27.42 52.55 -1.99
N ASP A 541 26.34 53.16 -2.47
CA ASP A 541 25.46 54.05 -1.71
C ASP A 541 24.84 53.34 -0.49
N ILE A 542 24.73 54.10 0.61
CA ILE A 542 24.04 53.71 1.84
C ILE A 542 22.96 54.76 2.10
N VAL A 543 21.70 54.34 2.22
CA VAL A 543 20.56 55.20 2.50
C VAL A 543 19.91 54.75 3.81
N ILE A 544 19.79 55.69 4.76
CA ILE A 544 19.21 55.49 6.09
C ILE A 544 18.00 56.41 6.24
N ASN A 545 16.81 55.84 6.23
CA ASN A 545 15.55 56.59 6.31
C ASN A 545 14.91 56.48 7.68
#